data_AF-W0EAC7-F1
#
_entry.id   AF-W0EAC7-F1
#
_cell.length_a   1.000
_cell.length_b   1.000
_cell.length_c   1.000
_cell.angle_alpha   90.00
_cell.angle_beta   90.00
_cell.angle_gamma   90.00
#
_symmetry.space_group_name_H-M   'P 1'
#
loop_
_entity.id
_entity.type
_entity.pdbx_description
1 polymer ?
#
loop_
_entity_poly.entity_id
_entity_poly.type
_entity_poly.pdbx_seq_one_letter_code
_entity_poly.pdbx_strand_id
1 'polypeptide(L)' 'MNFQDVGRGARIELAKMAKQLGMKFIGYNPTAQQVSLEYKGKGLTFPVQQFVEEYEKISKLA' A
#
# COMPACT_ATOMS: atom_id res chain seq x y z
N MET A 1 -10.10 9.83 -6.06
CA MET A 1 -10.72 8.53 -5.71
C MET A 1 -11.40 8.68 -4.35
N ASN A 2 -12.70 8.39 -4.24
CA ASN A 2 -13.45 8.48 -2.97
C ASN A 2 -13.36 7.14 -2.22
N PHE A 3 -12.74 7.15 -1.04
CA PHE A 3 -12.40 5.95 -0.24
C PHE A 3 -13.53 5.44 0.69
N GLN A 4 -14.80 5.81 0.46
CA GLN A 4 -15.91 5.53 1.39
C GLN A 4 -16.56 4.13 1.29
N ASP A 5 -16.47 3.41 0.17
CA ASP A 5 -16.90 1.99 0.01
C ASP A 5 -15.74 0.96 0.10
N VAL A 6 -14.55 1.38 0.54
CA VAL A 6 -13.29 0.91 -0.07
C VAL A 6 -12.45 0.00 0.85
N GLY A 7 -13.04 -0.66 1.87
CA GLY A 7 -12.28 -1.51 2.80
C GLY A 7 -11.66 -2.76 2.17
N ARG A 8 -12.46 -3.55 1.42
CA ARG A 8 -11.96 -4.74 0.69
C ARG A 8 -11.26 -4.36 -0.62
N GLY A 9 -11.78 -3.37 -1.34
CA GLY A 9 -11.18 -2.84 -2.57
C GLY A 9 -9.77 -2.29 -2.34
N ALA A 10 -9.60 -1.41 -1.35
CA ALA A 10 -8.29 -0.83 -1.02
C ALA A 10 -7.29 -1.90 -0.59
N ARG A 11 -7.70 -2.91 0.19
CA ARG A 11 -6.78 -4.00 0.58
C ARG A 11 -6.22 -4.74 -0.64
N ILE A 12 -7.08 -5.04 -1.62
CA ILE A 12 -6.66 -5.74 -2.84
C ILE A 12 -5.72 -4.86 -3.66
N GLU A 13 -6.04 -3.57 -3.82
CA GLU A 13 -5.20 -2.62 -4.56
C GLU A 13 -3.84 -2.40 -3.88
N LEU A 14 -3.82 -2.15 -2.56
CA LEU A 14 -2.60 -1.98 -1.78
C LEU A 14 -1.73 -3.24 -1.81
N ALA A 15 -2.34 -4.43 -1.78
CA ALA A 15 -1.60 -5.69 -1.91
C ALA A 15 -0.98 -5.87 -3.30
N LYS A 16 -1.67 -5.45 -4.37
CA LYS A 16 -1.13 -5.47 -5.74
C LYS A 16 0.05 -4.50 -5.88
N MET A 17 -0.11 -3.26 -5.40
CA MET A 17 0.96 -2.26 -5.38
C MET A 17 2.18 -2.77 -4.61
N ALA A 18 1.97 -3.37 -3.42
CA ALA A 18 3.06 -3.91 -2.61
C ALA A 18 3.84 -4.98 -3.38
N LYS A 19 3.13 -5.89 -4.05
CA LYS A 19 3.75 -6.92 -4.88
C LYS A 19 4.57 -6.33 -6.03
N GLN A 20 4.08 -5.29 -6.71
CA GLN A 20 4.80 -4.61 -7.79
C GLN A 20 6.08 -3.92 -7.28
N LEU A 21 6.07 -3.44 -6.04
CA LEU A 21 7.23 -2.84 -5.37
C LEU A 21 8.18 -3.88 -4.74
N GLY A 22 7.93 -5.18 -4.91
CA GLY A 22 8.73 -6.23 -4.29
C GLY A 22 8.58 -6.31 -2.76
N MET A 23 7.47 -5.81 -2.23
CA MET A 23 7.11 -5.84 -0.81
C MET A 23 5.99 -6.85 -0.57
N LYS A 24 5.93 -7.40 0.65
CA LYS A 24 4.85 -8.28 1.08
C LYS A 24 3.83 -7.48 1.87
N PHE A 25 2.57 -7.55 1.46
CA PHE A 25 1.47 -6.90 2.18
C PHE A 25 1.17 -7.62 3.50
N ILE A 26 1.11 -6.87 4.60
CA ILE A 26 0.73 -7.38 5.93
C ILE A 26 -0.71 -6.97 6.25
N GLY A 27 -1.07 -5.71 6.06
CA GLY A 27 -2.40 -5.23 6.43
C GLY A 27 -2.66 -3.76 6.09
N TYR A 28 -3.92 -3.36 6.21
CA TYR A 28 -4.38 -1.98 6.02
C TYR A 28 -5.31 -1.59 7.18
N ASN A 29 -4.96 -0.49 7.86
CA ASN A 29 -5.76 0.17 8.87
C ASN A 29 -6.53 1.35 8.24
N PRO A 30 -7.85 1.22 8.01
CA PRO A 30 -8.64 2.28 7.40
C PRO A 30 -8.90 3.47 8.33
N THR A 31 -8.87 3.28 9.64
CA THR A 31 -9.05 4.37 10.61
C THR A 31 -7.83 5.27 10.65
N ALA A 32 -6.63 4.68 10.68
CA ALA A 32 -5.37 5.42 10.69
C ALA A 32 -4.84 5.76 9.28
N GLN A 33 -5.51 5.29 8.22
CA GLN A 33 -5.04 5.40 6.83
C GLN A 33 -3.59 4.91 6.67
N GLN A 34 -3.28 3.73 7.22
CA GLN A 34 -1.93 3.17 7.22
C GLN A 34 -1.88 1.78 6.58
N VAL A 35 -0.81 1.52 5.83
CA VAL A 35 -0.50 0.22 5.26
C VAL A 35 0.74 -0.35 5.94
N SER A 36 0.66 -1.63 6.32
CA SER A 36 1.78 -2.39 6.89
C SER A 36 2.29 -3.39 5.86
N LEU A 37 3.61 -3.44 5.70
CA LEU A 37 4.33 -4.16 4.67
C LEU A 37 5.56 -4.84 5.28
N GLU A 38 6.08 -5.86 4.63
CA GLU A 38 7.38 -6.45 4.93
C GLU A 38 8.30 -6.29 3.72
N TYR A 39 9.50 -5.78 3.95
CA TYR A 39 10.54 -5.67 2.93
C TYR A 39 11.85 -6.20 3.48
N LYS A 40 12.43 -7.21 2.80
CA LYS A 40 13.68 -7.88 3.22
C LYS A 40 13.67 -8.32 4.70
N GLY A 41 12.55 -8.89 5.16
CA GLY A 41 12.37 -9.35 6.53
C GLY A 41 12.14 -8.26 7.59
N LYS A 42 12.01 -6.99 7.19
CA LYS A 42 11.69 -5.88 8.09
C LYS A 42 10.23 -5.44 7.91
N GLY A 43 9.50 -5.35 9.01
CA GLY A 43 8.16 -4.77 9.04
C GLY A 43 8.21 -3.25 8.93
N LEU A 44 7.41 -2.69 8.02
CA LEU A 44 7.31 -1.27 7.75
C LEU A 44 5.84 -0.86 7.79
N THR A 45 5.55 0.32 8.29
CA THR A 45 4.20 0.90 8.27
C THR A 45 4.29 2.31 7.72
N PHE A 46 3.47 2.61 6.72
CA PHE A 46 3.42 3.90 6.06
C PHE A 46 2.00 4.46 6.06
N PRO A 47 1.84 5.79 6.07
CA PRO A 47 0.61 6.40 5.59
C PRO A 47 0.30 5.89 4.17
N VAL A 48 -0.96 5.56 3.91
CA VAL A 48 -1.42 5.05 2.61
C VAL A 48 -1.03 6.01 1.49
N GLN A 49 -1.19 7.31 1.70
CA GLN A 49 -0.84 8.32 0.71
C GLN A 49 0.63 8.24 0.29
N GLN A 50 1.56 8.17 1.25
CA GLN A 50 3.00 8.08 0.96
C GLN A 50 3.34 6.81 0.18
N PHE A 51 2.69 5.69 0.52
CA PHE A 51 2.88 4.43 -0.18
C PHE A 51 2.39 4.48 -1.63
N VAL A 52 1.21 5.08 -1.86
CA VAL A 52 0.65 5.27 -3.20
C VAL A 52 1.54 6.20 -4.04
N GLU A 53 2.01 7.30 -3.47
CA GLU A 53 2.94 8.22 -4.15
C GLU A 53 4.23 7.52 -4.57
N GLU A 54 4.79 6.67 -3.71
CA GLU A 54 6.00 5.91 -4.05
C GLU A 54 5.75 4.87 -5.15
N TYR A 55 4.60 4.18 -5.09
CA TYR A 55 4.16 3.30 -6.16
C TYR A 55 4.04 4.04 -7.50
N GLU A 56 3.41 5.21 -7.51
CA GLU A 56 3.23 6.01 -8.74
C GLU A 56 4.56 6.51 -9.31
N LYS A 57 5.51 6.92 -8.47
CA LYS A 57 6.85 7.34 -8.92
C LYS A 57 7.54 6.20 -9.67
N ILE A 58 7.53 5.00 -9.11
CA ILE A 58 8.18 3.83 -9.70
C ILE A 58 7.42 3.38 -10.96
N SER A 59 6.09 3.40 -10.93
CA SER A 59 5.28 3.02 -12.09
C SER A 59 5.38 3.99 -13.27
N LYS A 60 5.70 5.27 -13.06
CA LYS A 60 5.91 6.25 -14.15
C LYS A 60 7.32 6.17 -14.76
N LEU A 61 8.24 5.47 -14.10
CA LEU A 61 9.62 5.27 -14.54
C LEU A 61 9.84 3.92 -15.24
N ALA A 62 8.85 3.03 -15.20
CA ALA A 62 8.85 1.71 -15.83
C ALA A 62 8.07 1.72 -17.15
#